data_AF-A0A533YUA4-F1
#
_entry.id   AF-A0A533YUA4-F1
#
_cell.length_a   1.000
_cell.length_b   1.000
_cell.length_c   1.000
_cell.angle_alpha   90.00
_cell.angle_beta   90.00
_cell.angle_gamma   90.00
#
_symmetry.space_group_name_H-M   'P 1'
#
loop_
_entity.id
_entity.type
_entity.pdbx_description
1 polymer ?
#
loop_
_entity_poly.entity_id
_entity_poly.type
_entity_poly.pdbx_seq_one_letter_code
_entity_poly.pdbx_strand_id
1 'polypeptide(L)'
;MPEPGGTAKLVGEILPGVYRFTIHDDRIDFESDSYVVIEDGKAILIDPLPMAEKDLKKLGPVEAVCLTGSCHERSAWRYRCELKVLVYAPQGGVDFEETPDRWYKVHDRLPGNLLAVHTPGPTEAHYSFYLEREGGVVFCADLLTNAGVEGLAFVAGEYQDEPARTRESVRRLLDLKFETLCTNHGDPVTVGAKEAIVRALANDAAQGGK
;
A
#
# COMPACT_ATOMS: atom_id res chain seq x y z
N MET A 1 4.89 -5.77 -10.87
CA MET A 1 3.87 -6.81 -11.20
C MET A 1 2.88 -6.18 -12.17
N PRO A 2 2.47 -6.86 -13.25
CA PRO A 2 1.62 -6.28 -14.29
C PRO A 2 0.28 -5.75 -13.76
N GLU A 3 -0.52 -5.13 -14.62
CA GLU A 3 -1.90 -4.77 -14.27
C GLU A 3 -2.76 -6.05 -14.06
N PRO A 4 -3.55 -6.16 -12.97
CA PRO A 4 -4.51 -7.27 -12.82
C PRO A 4 -5.63 -7.17 -13.86
N GLY A 5 -6.15 -8.33 -14.26
CA GLY A 5 -7.37 -8.37 -15.07
C GLY A 5 -8.57 -7.86 -14.29
N GLY A 6 -9.52 -7.21 -14.98
CA GLY A 6 -10.80 -6.79 -14.40
C GLY A 6 -10.85 -5.31 -13.99
N THR A 7 -11.77 -5.00 -13.07
CA THR A 7 -11.99 -3.63 -12.60
C THR A 7 -12.27 -3.63 -11.10
N ALA A 8 -11.40 -2.96 -10.35
CA ALA A 8 -11.51 -2.77 -8.92
C ALA A 8 -12.76 -1.96 -8.57
N LYS A 9 -13.46 -2.45 -7.56
CA LYS A 9 -14.65 -1.83 -7.00
C LYS A 9 -14.22 -0.79 -5.96
N LEU A 10 -14.79 0.42 -6.04
CA LEU A 10 -14.73 1.38 -4.95
C LEU A 10 -15.50 0.83 -3.75
N VAL A 11 -14.79 0.53 -2.65
CA VAL A 11 -15.41 0.05 -1.40
C VAL A 11 -16.06 1.21 -0.67
N GLY A 12 -15.36 2.35 -0.61
CA GLY A 12 -15.84 3.55 0.06
C GLY A 12 -14.71 4.37 0.68
N GLU A 13 -15.11 5.39 1.43
CA GLU A 13 -14.23 6.22 2.23
C GLU A 13 -14.02 5.55 3.60
N ILE A 14 -12.76 5.25 3.94
CA ILE A 14 -12.39 4.62 5.21
C ILE A 14 -12.20 5.67 6.30
N LEU A 15 -11.59 6.79 5.92
CA LEU A 15 -11.35 7.98 6.72
C LEU A 15 -11.54 9.20 5.82
N PRO A 16 -11.76 10.42 6.37
CA PRO A 16 -11.83 11.64 5.57
C PRO A 16 -10.71 11.74 4.52
N GLY A 17 -11.10 11.72 3.25
CA GLY A 17 -10.22 11.79 2.09
C GLY A 17 -9.34 10.54 1.88
N VAL A 18 -9.66 9.38 2.45
CA VAL A 18 -8.95 8.11 2.21
C VAL A 18 -9.93 7.06 1.71
N TYR A 19 -9.77 6.66 0.45
CA TYR A 19 -10.66 5.72 -0.22
C TYR A 19 -9.95 4.40 -0.49
N ARG A 20 -10.70 3.29 -0.46
CA ARG A 20 -10.20 1.96 -0.81
C ARG A 20 -10.89 1.40 -2.04
N PHE A 21 -10.09 0.77 -2.88
CA PHE A 21 -10.49 0.00 -4.03
C PHE A 21 -10.01 -1.43 -3.87
N THR A 22 -10.86 -2.38 -4.23
CA THR A 22 -10.58 -3.82 -4.07
C THR A 22 -10.92 -4.59 -5.34
N ILE A 23 -10.18 -5.66 -5.61
CA ILE A 23 -10.44 -6.62 -6.70
C ILE A 23 -10.03 -8.03 -6.26
N HIS A 24 -10.73 -9.05 -6.76
CA HIS A 24 -10.17 -10.40 -6.76
C HIS A 24 -9.12 -10.48 -7.86
N ASP A 25 -7.88 -10.82 -7.51
CA ASP A 25 -6.77 -10.89 -8.45
C ASP A 25 -6.48 -12.35 -8.80
N ASP A 26 -6.94 -12.78 -9.98
CA ASP A 26 -6.78 -14.15 -10.50
C ASP A 26 -5.32 -14.61 -10.57
N ARG A 27 -4.34 -13.70 -10.56
CA ARG A 27 -2.91 -14.01 -10.68
C ARG A 27 -2.32 -14.55 -9.38
N ILE A 28 -2.88 -14.10 -8.25
CA ILE A 28 -2.52 -14.57 -6.91
C ILE A 28 -3.66 -15.37 -6.28
N ASP A 29 -4.79 -15.50 -6.96
CA ASP A 29 -6.04 -16.08 -6.48
C ASP A 29 -6.45 -15.53 -5.10
N PHE A 30 -6.32 -14.21 -4.96
CA PHE A 30 -6.49 -13.52 -3.68
C PHE A 30 -6.99 -12.10 -3.85
N GLU A 31 -7.51 -11.50 -2.78
CA GLU A 31 -7.92 -10.10 -2.77
C GLU A 31 -6.71 -9.17 -2.89
N SER A 32 -6.80 -8.17 -3.76
CA SER A 32 -5.85 -7.05 -3.83
C SER A 32 -6.57 -5.73 -3.58
N ASP A 33 -5.92 -4.86 -2.82
CA ASP A 33 -6.42 -3.55 -2.42
C ASP A 33 -5.45 -2.45 -2.79
N SER A 34 -6.02 -1.31 -3.18
CA SER A 34 -5.29 -0.06 -3.40
C SER A 34 -6.02 1.09 -2.74
N TYR A 35 -5.30 2.18 -2.52
CA TYR A 35 -5.81 3.32 -1.78
C TYR A 35 -5.68 4.60 -2.57
N VAL A 36 -6.56 5.56 -2.26
CA VAL A 36 -6.49 6.92 -2.78
C VAL A 36 -6.56 7.87 -1.61
N VAL A 37 -5.62 8.81 -1.59
CA VAL A 37 -5.65 9.95 -0.66
C VAL A 37 -6.07 11.19 -1.43
N ILE A 38 -7.12 11.86 -0.96
CA ILE A 38 -7.51 13.19 -1.41
C ILE A 38 -6.93 14.21 -0.43
N GLU A 39 -6.18 15.17 -0.97
CA GLU A 39 -5.62 16.32 -0.27
C GLU A 39 -5.85 17.56 -1.14
N ASP A 40 -6.38 18.66 -0.57
CA ASP A 40 -6.69 19.89 -1.31
C ASP A 40 -7.52 19.68 -2.60
N GLY A 41 -8.43 18.70 -2.59
CA GLY A 41 -9.28 18.36 -3.72
C GLY A 41 -8.57 17.63 -4.87
N LYS A 42 -7.33 17.17 -4.66
CA LYS A 42 -6.55 16.39 -5.62
C LYS A 42 -6.35 14.97 -5.11
N ALA A 43 -6.49 14.00 -6.01
CA ALA A 43 -6.35 12.59 -5.70
C ALA A 43 -4.91 12.10 -5.94
N ILE A 44 -4.36 11.39 -4.97
CA ILE A 44 -3.08 10.66 -5.04
C ILE A 44 -3.40 9.18 -4.99
N LEU A 45 -3.01 8.45 -6.04
CA LEU A 45 -3.24 7.02 -6.10
C LEU A 45 -2.03 6.29 -5.49
N ILE A 46 -2.28 5.36 -4.57
CA ILE A 46 -1.27 4.52 -3.93
C ILE A 46 -1.44 3.09 -4.45
N ASP A 47 -0.39 2.54 -5.06
CA ASP A 47 -0.37 1.18 -5.63
C ASP A 47 -1.62 0.87 -6.48
N PRO A 48 -1.93 1.66 -7.52
CA PRO A 48 -3.28 1.78 -8.05
C PRO A 48 -3.76 0.52 -8.79
N LEU A 49 -4.96 0.04 -8.45
CA LEU A 49 -5.67 -0.99 -9.20
C LEU A 49 -6.43 -0.42 -10.42
N PRO A 50 -6.90 -1.26 -11.37
CA PRO A 50 -7.66 -0.79 -12.51
C PRO A 50 -9.07 -0.38 -12.07
N MET A 51 -9.39 0.90 -12.10
CA MET A 51 -10.64 1.47 -11.61
C MET A 51 -11.54 1.83 -12.78
N ALA A 52 -12.85 1.79 -12.57
CA ALA A 52 -13.79 2.29 -13.56
C ALA A 52 -13.66 3.81 -13.70
N GLU A 53 -13.74 4.32 -14.93
CA GLU A 53 -13.65 5.76 -15.23
C GLU A 53 -14.64 6.60 -14.40
N LYS A 54 -15.86 6.08 -14.17
CA LYS A 54 -16.88 6.71 -13.35
C LYS A 54 -16.46 6.91 -11.89
N ASP A 55 -15.62 6.01 -11.35
CA ASP A 55 -15.18 6.06 -9.96
C ASP A 55 -13.94 6.96 -9.84
N LEU A 56 -13.03 6.92 -10.83
CA LEU A 56 -11.95 7.91 -10.94
C LEU A 56 -12.48 9.35 -11.00
N LYS A 57 -13.53 9.60 -11.78
CA LYS A 57 -14.17 10.93 -11.86
C LYS A 57 -14.72 11.42 -10.52
N LYS A 58 -15.13 10.52 -9.62
CA LYS A 58 -15.63 10.90 -8.28
C LYS A 58 -14.52 11.34 -7.34
N LEU A 59 -13.28 10.88 -7.56
CA LEU A 59 -12.12 11.23 -6.74
C LEU A 59 -11.61 12.65 -7.02
N GLY A 60 -12.03 13.25 -8.14
CA GLY A 60 -11.52 14.54 -8.59
C GLY A 60 -10.26 14.41 -9.46
N PRO A 61 -9.54 15.52 -9.73
CA PRO A 61 -8.32 15.49 -10.53
C PRO A 61 -7.23 14.68 -9.84
N VAL A 62 -6.67 13.70 -10.55
CA VAL A 62 -5.51 12.93 -10.08
C VAL A 62 -4.25 13.76 -10.29
N GLU A 63 -3.45 13.91 -9.24
CA GLU A 63 -2.20 14.67 -9.27
C GLU A 63 -0.97 13.77 -9.44
N ALA A 64 -0.96 12.59 -8.81
CA ALA A 64 0.17 11.68 -8.87
C ALA A 64 -0.22 10.22 -8.57
N VAL A 65 0.69 9.31 -8.96
CA VAL A 65 0.72 7.92 -8.54
C VAL A 65 1.96 7.70 -7.68
N CYS A 66 1.81 7.07 -6.52
CA CYS A 66 2.91 6.72 -5.62
C CYS A 66 2.95 5.21 -5.43
N LEU A 67 4.09 4.59 -5.76
CA LEU A 67 4.30 3.14 -5.62
C LEU A 67 5.11 2.85 -4.38
N THR A 68 4.70 1.86 -3.59
CA THR A 68 5.43 1.39 -2.41
C THR A 68 6.57 0.41 -2.75
N GLY A 69 6.56 -0.16 -3.97
CA GLY A 69 7.59 -1.06 -4.49
C GLY A 69 7.33 -1.41 -5.97
N SER A 70 8.28 -2.04 -6.65
CA SER A 70 8.10 -2.51 -8.04
C SER A 70 7.10 -3.66 -8.17
N CYS A 71 6.87 -4.42 -7.10
CA CYS A 71 5.78 -5.40 -7.05
C CYS A 71 4.38 -4.75 -7.15
N HIS A 72 4.27 -3.42 -6.99
CA HIS A 72 2.98 -2.71 -6.92
C HIS A 72 2.68 -1.76 -8.07
N GLU A 73 3.39 -1.88 -9.19
CA GLU A 73 3.13 -1.08 -10.39
C GLU A 73 1.67 -1.14 -10.83
N ARG A 74 1.07 -2.34 -10.92
CA ARG A 74 -0.36 -2.53 -11.18
C ARG A 74 -0.81 -1.67 -12.37
N SER A 75 -1.70 -0.70 -12.16
CA SER A 75 -2.22 0.20 -13.21
C SER A 75 -1.43 1.50 -13.40
N ALA A 76 -0.30 1.67 -12.73
CA ALA A 76 0.41 2.94 -12.66
C ALA A 76 0.82 3.49 -14.03
N TRP A 77 1.37 2.64 -14.89
CA TRP A 77 1.84 3.06 -16.22
C TRP A 77 0.69 3.44 -17.15
N ARG A 78 -0.43 2.73 -17.07
CA ARG A 78 -1.66 3.12 -17.77
C ARG A 78 -2.16 4.48 -17.30
N TYR A 79 -2.24 4.72 -15.99
CA TYR A 79 -2.67 6.02 -15.46
C TYR A 79 -1.70 7.15 -15.75
N ARG A 80 -0.39 6.89 -15.72
CA ARG A 80 0.63 7.84 -16.20
C ARG A 80 0.33 8.28 -17.63
N CYS A 81 0.04 7.34 -18.52
CA CYS A 81 -0.24 7.61 -19.91
C CYS A 81 -1.58 8.30 -20.15
N GLU A 82 -2.66 7.82 -19.52
CA GLU A 82 -4.03 8.30 -19.72
C GLU A 82 -4.27 9.66 -19.03
N LEU A 83 -3.80 9.80 -17.79
CA LEU A 83 -4.06 10.98 -16.95
C LEU A 83 -2.94 12.04 -17.03
N LYS A 84 -1.80 11.71 -17.67
CA LYS A 84 -0.62 12.59 -17.79
C LYS A 84 -0.08 13.06 -16.43
N VAL A 85 -0.10 12.15 -15.45
CA VAL A 85 0.40 12.36 -14.09
C VAL A 85 1.78 11.74 -13.90
N LEU A 86 2.51 12.18 -12.88
CA LEU A 86 3.83 11.64 -12.55
C LEU A 86 3.71 10.38 -11.69
N VAL A 87 4.56 9.39 -11.96
CA VAL A 87 4.74 8.20 -11.12
C VAL A 87 5.97 8.36 -10.23
N TYR A 88 5.75 8.23 -8.93
CA TYR A 88 6.78 8.23 -7.89
C TYR A 88 7.06 6.79 -7.46
N ALA A 89 8.33 6.39 -7.45
CA ALA A 89 8.75 5.04 -7.10
C ALA A 89 10.01 5.06 -6.21
N PRO A 90 10.25 4.02 -5.40
CA PRO A 90 11.38 4.00 -4.47
C PRO A 90 12.71 3.88 -5.20
N GLN A 91 13.68 4.70 -4.78
CA GLN A 91 15.06 4.63 -5.22
C GLN A 91 15.62 3.24 -4.89
N GLY A 92 16.29 2.63 -5.86
CA GLY A 92 16.84 1.28 -5.74
C GLY A 92 15.83 0.18 -6.07
N GLY A 93 14.58 0.52 -6.40
CA GLY A 93 13.64 -0.45 -6.98
C GLY A 93 14.16 -0.96 -8.33
N VAL A 94 13.94 -2.25 -8.57
CA VAL A 94 14.39 -2.97 -9.76
C VAL A 94 13.19 -3.56 -10.51
N ASP A 95 13.42 -3.95 -11.76
CA ASP A 95 12.46 -4.69 -12.59
C ASP A 95 11.11 -3.98 -12.82
N PHE A 96 11.12 -2.65 -12.87
CA PHE A 96 9.96 -1.89 -13.34
C PHE A 96 9.73 -2.09 -14.85
N GLU A 97 8.46 -2.21 -15.26
CA GLU A 97 8.03 -2.28 -16.66
C GLU A 97 8.32 -0.97 -17.42
N GLU A 98 8.24 0.17 -16.73
CA GLU A 98 8.66 1.48 -17.25
C GLU A 98 9.56 2.23 -16.26
N THR A 99 10.23 3.27 -16.75
CA THR A 99 11.02 4.15 -15.86
C THR A 99 10.12 5.14 -15.11
N PRO A 100 10.14 5.15 -13.76
CA PRO A 100 9.44 6.15 -12.95
C PRO A 100 9.87 7.58 -13.29
N ASP A 101 8.92 8.53 -13.20
CA ASP A 101 9.20 9.95 -13.41
C ASP A 101 9.98 10.58 -12.25
N ARG A 102 9.76 10.07 -11.04
CA ARG A 102 10.38 10.55 -9.80
C ARG A 102 10.79 9.36 -8.93
N TRP A 103 12.04 9.43 -8.47
CA TRP A 103 12.59 8.50 -7.50
C TRP A 103 12.55 9.15 -6.11
N TYR A 104 12.06 8.42 -5.12
CA TYR A 104 12.03 8.89 -3.72
C TYR A 104 12.86 7.98 -2.82
N LYS A 105 13.23 8.48 -1.64
CA LYS A 105 13.92 7.71 -0.60
C LYS A 105 13.24 7.88 0.75
N VAL A 106 13.76 7.18 1.76
CA VAL A 106 13.31 7.32 3.14
C VAL A 106 13.23 8.78 3.59
N HIS A 107 12.14 9.11 4.30
CA HIS A 107 11.81 10.44 4.82
C HIS A 107 11.43 11.51 3.78
N ASP A 108 11.41 11.19 2.49
CA ASP A 108 10.84 12.11 1.51
C ASP A 108 9.33 12.28 1.75
N ARG A 109 8.83 13.48 1.49
CA ARG A 109 7.39 13.77 1.43
C ARG A 109 6.92 13.75 -0.02
N LEU A 110 6.04 12.81 -0.33
CA LEU A 110 5.42 12.62 -1.63
C LEU A 110 4.13 13.47 -1.74
N PRO A 111 3.54 13.57 -2.95
CA PRO A 111 2.22 14.18 -3.12
C PRO A 111 1.18 13.64 -2.13
N GLY A 112 0.24 14.49 -1.69
CA GLY A 112 -0.72 14.16 -0.63
C GLY A 112 -0.13 14.09 0.77
N ASN A 113 1.07 14.66 0.97
CA ASN A 113 1.80 14.68 2.24
C ASN A 113 2.11 13.28 2.80
N LEU A 114 2.29 12.29 1.90
CA LEU A 114 2.68 10.93 2.26
C LEU A 114 4.17 10.90 2.60
N LEU A 115 4.51 10.55 3.84
CA LEU A 115 5.89 10.34 4.26
C LEU A 115 6.35 8.92 3.87
N ALA A 116 7.46 8.82 3.15
CA ALA A 116 8.08 7.55 2.80
C ALA A 116 8.80 6.91 4.01
N VAL A 117 8.34 5.73 4.43
CA VAL A 117 8.93 4.94 5.52
C VAL A 117 9.53 3.67 4.92
N HIS A 118 10.85 3.51 5.05
CA HIS A 118 11.53 2.34 4.49
C HIS A 118 11.19 1.08 5.28
N THR A 119 10.58 0.10 4.62
CA THR A 119 10.12 -1.15 5.22
C THR A 119 10.58 -2.35 4.38
N PRO A 120 11.90 -2.60 4.34
CA PRO A 120 12.48 -3.70 3.60
C PRO A 120 12.07 -5.06 4.19
N GLY A 121 12.23 -6.10 3.39
CA GLY A 121 11.85 -7.46 3.74
C GLY A 121 11.16 -8.15 2.58
N PRO A 122 10.02 -7.63 2.07
CA PRO A 122 9.44 -8.12 0.83
C PRO A 122 10.43 -7.98 -0.34
N THR A 123 11.01 -6.79 -0.49
CA THR A 123 12.20 -6.51 -1.29
C THR A 123 13.07 -5.46 -0.57
N GLU A 124 14.29 -5.20 -1.04
CA GLU A 124 15.13 -4.13 -0.48
C GLU A 124 14.46 -2.75 -0.62
N ALA A 125 13.90 -2.46 -1.80
CA ALA A 125 13.26 -1.18 -2.11
C ALA A 125 11.74 -1.22 -1.86
N HIS A 126 11.33 -1.79 -0.73
CA HIS A 126 9.95 -1.81 -0.27
C HIS A 126 9.72 -0.73 0.79
N TYR A 127 8.59 -0.03 0.67
CA TYR A 127 8.22 1.09 1.53
C TYR A 127 6.80 0.96 2.05
N SER A 128 6.54 1.70 3.12
CA SER A 128 5.20 2.02 3.58
C SER A 128 5.03 3.52 3.52
N PHE A 129 3.80 3.98 3.35
CA PHE A 129 3.50 5.41 3.41
C PHE A 129 2.82 5.75 4.73
N TYR A 130 3.25 6.83 5.35
CA TYR A 130 2.66 7.36 6.57
C TYR A 130 2.03 8.72 6.30
N LEU A 131 0.76 8.85 6.65
CA LEU A 131 -0.01 10.08 6.53
C LEU A 131 -0.33 10.62 7.92
N GLU A 132 0.19 11.81 8.23
CA GLU A 132 0.12 12.47 9.54
C GLU A 132 -1.20 13.25 9.76
N ARG A 133 -2.35 12.59 9.56
CA ARG A 133 -3.69 13.16 9.87
C ARG A 133 -4.63 12.08 10.39
N GLU A 134 -5.76 12.48 10.99
CA GLU A 134 -6.76 11.55 11.53
C GLU A 134 -6.16 10.49 12.49
N GLY A 135 -5.35 10.91 13.47
CA GLY A 135 -4.65 9.99 14.38
C GLY A 135 -3.46 9.25 13.77
N GLY A 136 -3.28 9.36 12.45
CA GLY A 136 -2.21 8.78 11.64
C GLY A 136 -2.64 7.52 10.89
N VAL A 137 -2.25 7.43 9.63
CA VAL A 137 -2.59 6.31 8.73
C VAL A 137 -1.32 5.73 8.13
N VAL A 138 -1.17 4.40 8.21
CA VAL A 138 -0.06 3.69 7.57
C VAL A 138 -0.59 2.81 6.44
N PHE A 139 -0.09 3.01 5.23
CA PHE A 139 -0.28 2.11 4.09
C PHE A 139 0.89 1.14 4.07
N CYS A 140 0.67 -0.09 4.56
CA CYS A 140 1.74 -1.02 4.87
C CYS A 140 2.14 -1.95 3.72
N ALA A 141 1.47 -1.85 2.56
CA ALA A 141 1.80 -2.64 1.39
C ALA A 141 1.82 -4.14 1.73
N ASP A 142 2.88 -4.88 1.36
CA ASP A 142 2.98 -6.34 1.51
C ASP A 142 3.64 -6.80 2.82
N LEU A 143 3.65 -5.95 3.84
CA LEU A 143 4.15 -6.37 5.16
C LEU A 143 3.15 -7.28 5.88
N LEU A 144 1.87 -6.94 5.81
CA LEU A 144 0.77 -7.59 6.51
C LEU A 144 -0.47 -7.65 5.62
N THR A 145 -1.26 -8.70 5.78
CA THR A 145 -2.57 -8.89 5.13
C THR A 145 -3.66 -8.98 6.20
N ASN A 146 -4.91 -8.72 5.80
CA ASN A 146 -6.09 -8.83 6.68
C ASN A 146 -7.29 -9.44 5.93
N ALA A 147 -7.06 -10.52 5.18
CA ALA A 147 -8.05 -11.12 4.29
C ALA A 147 -8.71 -12.40 4.88
N GLY A 148 -8.61 -12.60 6.20
CA GLY A 148 -9.13 -13.77 6.89
C GLY A 148 -9.74 -13.47 8.26
N VAL A 149 -10.39 -14.47 8.85
CA VAL A 149 -11.06 -14.34 10.16
C VAL A 149 -10.09 -14.17 11.33
N GLU A 150 -8.81 -14.49 11.13
CA GLU A 150 -7.78 -14.44 12.18
C GLU A 150 -7.21 -13.03 12.40
N GLY A 151 -7.58 -12.07 11.56
CA GLY A 151 -7.06 -10.70 11.58
C GLY A 151 -5.73 -10.55 10.85
N LEU A 152 -4.91 -9.59 11.29
CA LEU A 152 -3.62 -9.30 10.67
C LEU A 152 -2.69 -10.52 10.71
N ALA A 153 -2.13 -10.86 9.55
CA ALA A 153 -1.13 -11.90 9.37
C ALA A 153 0.01 -11.39 8.48
N PHE A 154 1.20 -12.00 8.59
CA PHE A 154 2.28 -11.73 7.65
C PHE A 154 1.96 -12.34 6.29
N VAL A 155 2.36 -11.65 5.21
CA VAL A 155 2.47 -12.28 3.90
C VAL A 155 3.40 -13.50 4.03
N ALA A 156 3.07 -14.61 3.36
CA ALA A 156 3.85 -15.84 3.46
C ALA A 156 5.32 -15.59 3.07
N GLY A 157 6.26 -16.16 3.83
CA GLY A 157 7.69 -15.92 3.65
C GLY A 157 8.23 -16.33 2.27
N GLU A 158 7.57 -17.24 1.56
CA GLU A 158 7.94 -17.62 0.18
C GLU A 158 7.77 -16.50 -0.85
N TYR A 159 7.04 -15.43 -0.50
CA TYR A 159 6.86 -14.24 -1.33
C TYR A 159 7.75 -13.06 -0.92
N GLN A 160 8.72 -13.27 -0.02
CA GLN A 160 9.57 -12.20 0.51
C GLN A 160 11.05 -12.56 0.37
N ASP A 161 11.87 -11.58 -0.02
CA ASP A 161 13.33 -11.75 -0.10
C ASP A 161 13.96 -12.04 1.27
N GLU A 162 13.50 -11.34 2.31
CA GLU A 162 14.01 -11.43 3.68
C GLU A 162 12.88 -11.43 4.73
N PRO A 163 12.20 -12.57 4.97
CA PRO A 163 11.05 -12.62 5.87
C PRO A 163 11.32 -12.11 7.29
N ALA A 164 12.50 -12.39 7.85
CA ALA A 164 12.90 -11.89 9.16
C ALA A 164 12.95 -10.35 9.21
N ARG A 165 13.43 -9.72 8.14
CA ARG A 165 13.55 -8.27 8.01
C ARG A 165 12.19 -7.59 7.86
N THR A 166 11.21 -8.26 7.23
CA THR A 166 9.80 -7.82 7.22
C THR A 166 9.26 -7.66 8.63
N ARG A 167 9.57 -8.61 9.54
CA ARG A 167 9.13 -8.55 10.94
C ARG A 167 9.78 -7.39 11.69
N GLU A 168 11.05 -7.11 11.43
CA GLU A 168 11.73 -5.93 11.96
C GLU A 168 11.11 -4.63 11.43
N SER A 169 10.75 -4.58 10.16
CA SER A 169 10.02 -3.46 9.54
C SER A 169 8.65 -3.25 10.20
N VAL A 170 7.88 -4.32 10.40
CA VAL A 170 6.59 -4.26 11.11
C VAL A 170 6.74 -3.78 12.55
N ARG A 171 7.77 -4.24 13.28
CA ARG A 171 8.05 -3.74 14.64
C ARG A 171 8.33 -2.23 14.64
N ARG A 172 9.11 -1.74 13.68
CA ARG A 172 9.43 -0.29 13.55
C ARG A 172 8.20 0.57 13.22
N LEU A 173 7.17 0.02 12.57
CA LEU A 173 5.92 0.76 12.37
C LEU A 173 5.28 1.18 13.69
N LEU A 174 5.42 0.38 14.76
CA LEU A 174 4.83 0.70 16.07
C LEU A 174 5.38 1.99 16.70
N ASP A 175 6.56 2.46 16.25
CA ASP A 175 7.15 3.72 16.69
C ASP A 175 6.45 4.96 16.09
N LEU A 176 5.70 4.78 14.99
CA LEU A 176 4.90 5.84 14.37
C LEU A 176 3.63 6.11 15.19
N LYS A 177 3.11 7.34 15.15
CA LYS A 177 1.83 7.69 15.79
C LYS A 177 0.70 7.48 14.77
N PHE A 178 0.07 6.30 14.81
CA PHE A 178 -1.03 5.97 13.89
C PHE A 178 -2.11 5.17 14.60
N GLU A 179 -3.34 5.31 14.11
CA GLU A 179 -4.54 4.59 14.57
C GLU A 179 -5.10 3.66 13.50
N THR A 180 -4.81 3.93 12.22
CA THR A 180 -5.28 3.13 11.08
C THR A 180 -4.15 2.50 10.30
N LEU A 181 -4.31 1.21 9.98
CA LEU A 181 -3.41 0.44 9.11
C LEU A 181 -4.17 -0.03 7.86
N CYS A 182 -3.67 0.34 6.70
CA CYS A 182 -4.20 0.00 5.38
C CYS A 182 -3.33 -1.08 4.73
N THR A 183 -3.89 -2.28 4.53
CA THR A 183 -3.24 -3.43 3.91
C THR A 183 -3.51 -3.48 2.41
N ASN A 184 -2.56 -3.97 1.61
CA ASN A 184 -2.77 -4.19 0.17
C ASN A 184 -3.52 -5.48 -0.15
N HIS A 185 -3.87 -6.26 0.88
CA HIS A 185 -4.61 -7.52 0.76
C HIS A 185 -5.52 -7.67 1.99
N GLY A 186 -6.80 -7.39 1.84
CA GLY A 186 -7.81 -7.45 2.89
C GLY A 186 -8.12 -6.12 3.57
N ASP A 187 -8.97 -6.19 4.60
CA ASP A 187 -9.58 -5.01 5.22
C ASP A 187 -8.58 -4.13 5.98
N PRO A 188 -8.70 -2.78 5.91
CA PRO A 188 -7.93 -1.91 6.79
C PRO A 188 -8.34 -2.13 8.25
N VAL A 189 -7.40 -1.98 9.17
CA VAL A 189 -7.68 -1.95 10.60
C VAL A 189 -7.81 -0.50 11.04
N THR A 190 -9.03 -0.03 11.27
CA THR A 190 -9.35 1.37 11.63
C THR A 190 -9.49 1.60 13.14
N VAL A 191 -9.51 0.52 13.93
CA VAL A 191 -9.58 0.58 15.40
C VAL A 191 -8.61 -0.43 15.98
N GLY A 192 -7.73 0.02 16.88
CA GLY A 192 -6.79 -0.85 17.57
C GLY A 192 -5.70 -1.44 16.66
N ALA A 193 -5.25 -0.68 15.66
CA ALA A 193 -4.29 -1.16 14.66
C ALA A 193 -2.96 -1.60 15.27
N LYS A 194 -2.44 -0.85 16.26
CA LYS A 194 -1.20 -1.22 16.95
C LYS A 194 -1.35 -2.53 17.74
N GLU A 195 -2.47 -2.70 18.44
CA GLU A 195 -2.77 -3.93 19.17
C GLU A 195 -2.92 -5.11 18.21
N ALA A 196 -3.50 -4.90 17.03
CA ALA A 196 -3.58 -5.91 15.99
C ALA A 196 -2.19 -6.31 15.46
N ILE A 197 -1.28 -5.35 15.22
CA ILE A 197 0.11 -5.63 14.84
C ILE A 197 0.83 -6.43 15.93
N VAL A 198 0.68 -6.05 17.21
CA VAL A 198 1.30 -6.77 18.32
C VAL A 198 0.80 -8.22 18.40
N ARG A 199 -0.50 -8.46 18.16
CA ARG A 199 -1.05 -9.82 18.07
C ARG A 199 -0.48 -10.59 16.89
N ALA A 200 -0.38 -9.97 15.70
CA ALA A 200 0.20 -10.61 14.52
C ALA A 200 1.66 -11.05 14.77
N LEU A 201 2.47 -10.18 15.38
CA LEU A 201 3.85 -10.48 15.78
C LEU A 201 3.94 -11.65 16.78
N ALA A 202 3.03 -11.71 17.76
CA ALA A 202 3.00 -12.79 18.75
C ALA A 202 2.59 -14.12 18.12
N ASN A 203 1.57 -14.12 17.26
CA ASN A 203 1.08 -15.30 16.56
C ASN A 203 2.16 -15.86 15.61
N ASP A 204 2.81 -15.00 14.83
CA ASP A 204 3.91 -15.38 13.93
C ASP A 204 5.07 -16.03 14.69
N ALA A 205 5.47 -15.45 15.83
CA ALA A 205 6.52 -16.02 16.68
C ALA A 205 6.13 -17.40 17.23
N ALA A 206 4.87 -17.60 17.62
CA ALA A 206 4.37 -18.89 18.10
C ALA A 206 4.35 -19.97 17.00
N GLN A 207 4.22 -19.58 15.73
CA GLN A 207 4.21 -20.47 14.56
C GLN A 207 5.60 -20.74 13.98
N GLY A 208 6.66 -20.21 14.60
CA GLY A 208 8.05 -20.45 14.21
C GLY A 208 8.63 -19.40 13.25
N GLY A 209 7.96 -18.27 13.06
CA GLY A 209 8.52 -17.06 12.42
C GLY A 209 9.09 -17.27 11.02
N LYS A 210 8.42 -18.07 10.19
CA LYS A 210 8.85 -18.40 8.83
C LYS A 210 8.39 -17.37 7.80
#